data_AF-A0A1G5YQI7-F1
#
_entry.id   AF-A0A1G5YQI7-F1
#
_cell.length_a   1.000
_cell.length_b   1.000
_cell.length_c   1.000
_cell.angle_alpha   90.00
_cell.angle_beta   90.00
_cell.angle_gamma   90.00
#
_symmetry.space_group_name_H-M   'P 1'
#
loop_
_entity.id
_entity.type
_entity.pdbx_description
1 polymer ?
#
loop_
_entity_poly.entity_id
_entity_poly.type
_entity_poly.pdbx_seq_one_letter_code
_entity_poly.pdbx_strand_id
1 'polypeptide(L)'
;MSDAYGFLAPFYQIISRLVFGGDLIYANQAFLEGVEGKKLLIIGGGDGEAYRDFEGNVEGEYWELSPRITQLAKRNLKASGLKIQTGSWPSTGKFDRAY
;
A
#
# COMPACT_ATOMS: atom_id res chain seq x y z
N MET A 1 2.35 -18.06 -5.46
CA MET A 1 1.45 -18.20 -4.29
C MET A 1 0.03 -18.03 -4.82
N SER A 2 -0.94 -18.86 -4.40
CA SER A 2 -2.34 -18.72 -4.85
C SER A 2 -2.92 -17.42 -4.30
N ASP A 3 -3.69 -16.71 -5.12
CA ASP A 3 -4.37 -15.47 -4.74
C ASP A 3 -5.58 -15.78 -3.84
N ALA A 4 -5.30 -16.28 -2.63
CA ALA A 4 -6.32 -16.79 -1.71
C ALA A 4 -7.35 -15.73 -1.32
N TYR A 5 -6.97 -14.44 -1.39
CA TYR A 5 -7.81 -13.31 -1.01
C TYR A 5 -8.25 -12.44 -2.18
N GLY A 6 -7.85 -12.75 -3.41
CA GLY A 6 -8.15 -11.94 -4.59
C GLY A 6 -9.64 -11.76 -4.84
N PHE A 7 -10.47 -12.74 -4.49
CA PHE A 7 -11.91 -12.63 -4.61
C PHE A 7 -12.52 -11.54 -3.72
N LEU A 8 -11.87 -11.21 -2.59
CA LEU A 8 -12.30 -10.14 -1.67
C LEU A 8 -11.83 -8.76 -2.12
N ALA A 9 -10.77 -8.67 -2.92
CA ALA A 9 -10.15 -7.40 -3.31
C ALA A 9 -11.13 -6.29 -3.77
N PRO A 10 -12.20 -6.57 -4.56
CA PRO A 10 -13.15 -5.52 -4.99
C PRO A 10 -14.03 -4.97 -3.85
N PHE A 11 -14.26 -5.78 -2.82
CA PHE A 11 -15.20 -5.48 -1.74
C PHE A 11 -14.48 -5.13 -0.44
N TYR A 12 -13.20 -5.50 -0.31
CA TYR A 12 -12.41 -5.33 0.89
C TYR A 12 -12.49 -3.90 1.41
N GLN A 13 -12.28 -2.91 0.54
CA GLN A 13 -12.29 -1.52 0.94
C GLN A 13 -13.68 -1.03 1.39
N ILE A 14 -14.74 -1.54 0.76
CA ILE A 14 -16.13 -1.24 1.16
C ILE A 14 -16.40 -1.81 2.55
N ILE A 15 -16.04 -3.07 2.78
CA ILE A 15 -16.23 -3.76 4.06
C ILE A 15 -15.39 -3.08 5.15
N SER A 16 -14.13 -2.78 4.87
CA SER A 16 -13.22 -2.10 5.80
C SER A 16 -13.74 -0.73 6.22
N ARG A 17 -14.25 0.07 5.27
CA ARG A 17 -14.89 1.36 5.59
C ARG A 17 -16.18 1.20 6.39
N LEU A 18 -16.96 0.14 6.18
CA LEU A 18 -18.18 -0.10 6.92
C LEU A 18 -17.91 -0.49 8.39
N VAL A 19 -16.83 -1.25 8.64
CA VAL A 19 -16.46 -1.70 9.99
C VAL A 19 -15.66 -0.64 10.74
N PHE A 20 -14.69 -0.01 10.08
CA PHE A 20 -13.70 0.88 10.71
C PHE A 20 -13.90 2.36 10.38
N GLY A 21 -14.89 2.70 9.55
CA GLY A 21 -15.07 4.08 9.09
C GLY A 21 -13.82 4.62 8.40
N GLY A 22 -13.38 5.81 8.81
CA GLY A 22 -12.13 6.41 8.36
C GLY A 22 -10.91 6.02 9.19
N ASP A 23 -11.08 5.37 10.35
CA ASP A 23 -10.00 5.18 11.32
C ASP A 23 -8.87 4.32 10.77
N LEU A 24 -9.19 3.32 9.94
CA LEU A 24 -8.19 2.50 9.27
C LEU A 24 -7.33 3.33 8.29
N ILE A 25 -7.94 4.27 7.58
CA ILE A 25 -7.21 5.18 6.70
C ILE A 25 -6.33 6.10 7.54
N TYR A 26 -6.90 6.75 8.57
CA TYR A 26 -6.13 7.65 9.44
C TYR A 26 -4.98 6.94 10.15
N ALA A 27 -5.18 5.70 10.61
CA ALA A 27 -4.11 4.91 11.22
C ALA A 27 -2.96 4.66 10.24
N ASN A 28 -3.27 4.25 9.01
CA ASN A 28 -2.26 4.06 7.96
C ASN A 28 -1.54 5.37 7.59
N GLN A 29 -2.24 6.50 7.65
CA GLN A 29 -1.68 7.82 7.34
C GLN A 29 -0.86 8.43 8.48
N ALA A 30 -1.20 8.15 9.74
CA ALA A 30 -0.52 8.71 10.91
C ALA A 30 0.99 8.39 10.92
N PHE A 31 1.36 7.23 10.36
CA PHE A 31 2.76 6.83 10.28
C PHE A 31 3.51 7.50 9.11
N LEU A 32 2.81 8.17 8.20
CA LEU A 32 3.41 8.86 7.07
C LEU A 32 3.81 10.31 7.36
N GLU A 33 3.71 10.77 8.61
CA GLU A 33 4.23 12.08 8.96
C GLU A 33 5.77 12.16 8.77
N GLY A 34 6.24 13.18 8.05
CA GLY A 34 7.65 13.42 7.78
C GLY A 34 8.31 12.40 6.85
N VAL A 35 7.56 11.83 5.90
CA VAL A 35 8.09 10.92 4.85
C VAL A 35 8.62 11.62 3.61
N GLU A 36 8.43 12.94 3.48
CA GLU A 36 8.92 13.69 2.34
C GLU A 36 10.43 13.53 2.16
N GLY A 37 10.85 13.15 0.94
CA GLY A 37 12.24 12.88 0.59
C GLY A 37 12.83 11.60 1.21
N LYS A 38 12.01 10.73 1.81
CA LYS A 38 12.44 9.43 2.34
C LYS A 38 12.05 8.29 1.42
N LYS A 39 12.94 7.31 1.32
CA LYS A 39 12.69 6.06 0.61
C LYS A 39 12.01 5.05 1.52
N LEU A 40 10.77 4.72 1.21
CA LEU A 40 9.91 3.86 2.03
C LEU A 40 9.87 2.41 1.50
N LEU A 41 9.67 1.48 2.42
CA LEU A 41 9.24 0.12 2.13
C LEU A 41 7.83 -0.07 2.71
N ILE A 42 6.85 -0.41 1.88
CA ILE A 42 5.49 -0.73 2.32
C ILE A 42 5.22 -2.19 2.00
N ILE A 43 4.89 -3.00 3.01
CA ILE A 43 4.58 -4.43 2.85
C ILE A 43 3.12 -4.66 3.28
N GLY A 44 2.31 -5.23 2.39
CA GLY A 44 0.92 -5.58 2.72
C GLY A 44 0.01 -4.36 2.92
N GLY A 45 0.26 -3.25 2.22
CA GLY A 45 -0.55 -2.03 2.30
C GLY A 45 -1.96 -2.14 1.67
N GLY A 46 -2.36 -3.31 1.20
CA GLY A 46 -3.64 -3.53 0.54
C GLY A 46 -3.72 -2.89 -0.84
N ASP A 47 -4.86 -2.27 -1.15
CA ASP A 47 -5.10 -1.63 -2.44
C ASP A 47 -4.45 -0.23 -2.56
N GLY A 48 -3.67 0.19 -1.57
CA GLY A 48 -2.95 1.46 -1.56
C GLY A 48 -3.84 2.70 -1.42
N GLU A 49 -5.15 2.57 -1.17
CA GLU A 49 -6.02 3.75 -1.09
C GLU A 49 -5.62 4.72 0.02
N ALA A 50 -5.19 4.21 1.18
CA ALA A 50 -4.80 5.04 2.32
C ALA A 50 -3.62 5.99 2.01
N TYR A 51 -2.80 5.65 1.02
CA TYR A 51 -1.60 6.40 0.66
C TYR A 51 -1.78 7.26 -0.61
N ARG A 52 -2.97 7.24 -1.21
CA ARG A 52 -3.26 7.95 -2.46
C ARG A 52 -2.93 9.44 -2.38
N ASP A 53 -3.29 10.08 -1.28
CA ASP A 53 -3.15 11.53 -1.10
C ASP A 53 -1.70 11.98 -0.82
N PHE A 54 -0.78 11.04 -0.62
CA PHE A 54 0.63 11.35 -0.41
C PHE A 54 1.42 11.44 -1.74
N GLU A 55 0.80 11.02 -2.86
CA GLU A 55 1.28 11.16 -4.25
C GLU A 55 2.82 11.14 -4.39
N GLY A 56 3.41 12.17 -5.01
CA GLY A 56 4.85 12.27 -5.28
C GLY A 56 5.74 12.43 -4.05
N ASN A 57 5.15 12.60 -2.86
CA ASN A 57 5.91 12.67 -1.60
C ASN A 57 6.32 11.29 -1.09
N VAL A 58 5.84 10.22 -1.73
CA VAL A 58 6.17 8.83 -1.38
C VAL A 58 7.00 8.21 -2.49
N GLU A 59 8.22 7.80 -2.16
CA GLU A 59 9.10 7.03 -3.05
C GLU A 59 9.57 5.75 -2.37
N GLY A 60 9.95 4.75 -3.17
CA GLY A 60 10.50 3.49 -2.66
C GLY A 60 9.80 2.26 -3.23
N GLU A 61 9.44 1.31 -2.38
CA GLU A 61 8.89 0.02 -2.80
C GLU A 61 7.60 -0.33 -2.07
N TYR A 62 6.67 -0.95 -2.80
CA TYR A 62 5.40 -1.42 -2.29
C TYR A 62 5.22 -2.88 -2.67
N TRP A 63 5.02 -3.76 -1.70
CA TRP A 63 4.95 -5.21 -1.88
C TRP A 63 3.61 -5.76 -1.43
N GLU A 64 2.93 -6.45 -2.34
CA GLU A 64 1.63 -7.08 -2.08
C GLU A 64 1.61 -8.52 -2.63
N LEU A 65 1.13 -9.47 -1.84
CA LEU A 65 1.09 -10.89 -2.22
C LEU A 65 0.05 -11.17 -3.31
N SER A 66 -1.10 -10.49 -3.25
CA SER A 66 -2.20 -10.70 -4.19
C SER A 66 -1.97 -9.94 -5.50
N PRO A 67 -1.93 -10.62 -6.67
CA PRO A 67 -1.87 -9.95 -7.97
C PRO A 67 -3.04 -9.01 -8.21
N ARG A 68 -4.24 -9.38 -7.74
CA ARG A 68 -5.44 -8.55 -7.92
C ARG A 68 -5.42 -7.29 -7.06
N ILE A 69 -5.01 -7.40 -5.79
CA ILE A 69 -4.83 -6.24 -4.93
C ILE A 69 -3.70 -5.35 -5.49
N THR A 70 -2.61 -5.96 -5.97
CA THR A 70 -1.52 -5.22 -6.60
C THR A 70 -2.00 -4.38 -7.80
N GLN A 71 -2.92 -4.91 -8.61
CA GLN A 71 -3.50 -4.16 -9.72
C GLN A 71 -4.28 -2.92 -9.24
N LEU A 72 -5.02 -3.04 -8.13
CA LEU A 72 -5.72 -1.92 -7.52
C LEU A 72 -4.73 -0.89 -6.94
N ALA A 73 -3.69 -1.36 -6.25
CA ALA A 73 -2.60 -0.51 -5.74
C ALA A 73 -1.92 0.28 -6.86
N LYS A 74 -1.59 -0.35 -7.99
CA LYS A 74 -1.04 0.34 -9.17
C LYS A 74 -1.92 1.46 -9.69
N ARG A 75 -3.24 1.27 -9.66
CA ARG A 75 -4.20 2.31 -10.07
C ARG A 75 -4.27 3.44 -9.05
N ASN A 76 -4.35 3.09 -7.76
CA ASN A 76 -4.52 4.04 -6.67
C ASN A 76 -3.26 4.88 -6.41
N LEU A 77 -2.07 4.30 -6.63
CA LEU A 77 -0.77 4.90 -6.35
C LEU A 77 -0.02 5.33 -7.62
N LYS A 78 -0.74 5.48 -8.75
CA LYS A 78 -0.16 5.85 -10.05
C LYS A 78 0.64 7.16 -10.03
N ALA A 79 0.34 8.06 -9.10
CA ALA A 79 0.99 9.36 -8.93
C ALA A 79 2.15 9.33 -7.94
N SER A 80 2.42 8.18 -7.31
CA SER A 80 3.53 8.02 -6.37
C SER A 80 4.84 7.64 -7.06
N GLY A 81 5.95 7.85 -6.37
CA GLY A 81 7.27 7.33 -6.72
C GLY A 81 7.50 5.88 -6.28
N LEU A 82 6.45 5.16 -5.85
CA LEU A 82 6.56 3.78 -5.37
C LEU A 82 6.68 2.78 -6.52
N LYS A 83 7.64 1.86 -6.40
CA LYS A 83 7.74 0.67 -7.25
C LYS A 83 6.88 -0.44 -6.67
N ILE A 84 5.75 -0.69 -7.33
CA ILE A 84 4.74 -1.64 -6.87
C ILE A 84 5.01 -3.03 -7.43
N GLN A 85 5.27 -3.98 -6.53
CA GLN A 85 5.67 -5.35 -6.80
C GLN A 85 4.65 -6.35 -6.26
N THR A 86 4.44 -7.43 -7.02
CA THR A 86 3.60 -8.55 -6.59
C THR A 86 4.48 -9.67 -6.05
N GLY A 87 4.18 -10.17 -4.86
CA GLY A 87 4.88 -11.26 -4.21
C GLY A 87 5.46 -10.87 -2.86
N SER A 88 6.31 -11.74 -2.32
CA SER A 88 7.01 -11.51 -1.07
C SER A 88 8.23 -10.63 -1.28
N TRP A 89 8.43 -9.65 -0.41
CA TRP A 89 9.66 -8.86 -0.39
C TRP A 89 10.87 -9.76 -0.12
N PRO A 90 11.97 -9.66 -0.90
CA PRO A 90 13.12 -10.56 -0.81
C PRO A 90 14.06 -10.26 0.37
N SER A 91 13.67 -9.44 1.34
CA SER A 91 14.51 -9.01 2.46
C SER A 91 15.82 -8.31 2.05
N THR A 92 15.79 -7.59 0.92
CA THR A 92 16.94 -6.83 0.42
C THR A 92 16.55 -5.39 0.10
N GLY A 93 17.54 -4.50 0.13
CA GLY A 93 17.38 -3.07 -0.13
C GLY A 93 17.74 -2.19 1.08
N LYS A 94 17.85 -0.88 0.82
CA LYS A 94 18.01 0.16 1.86
C LYS A 94 16.83 1.11 1.75
N PHE A 95 16.20 1.35 2.89
CA PHE A 95 15.01 2.17 3.08
C PHE A 95 15.18 2.97 4.36
N ASP A 96 14.65 4.18 4.39
CA ASP A 96 14.70 5.04 5.58
C ASP A 96 13.64 4.62 6.60
N ARG A 97 12.50 4.09 6.13
CA ARG A 97 11.40 3.56 6.95
C ARG A 97 10.71 2.37 6.28
N ALA A 98 10.14 1.49 7.09
CA ALA A 98 9.33 0.36 6.66
C ALA A 98 7.96 0.38 7.37
N TYR A 99 6.91 0.06 6.63
CA TYR A 99 5.51 0.00 7.08
C TYR A 99 4.85 -1.30 6.62
#